data_AF-K0K8P8-F1
#
_entry.id   AF-K0K8P8-F1
#
_cell.length_a   1.000
_cell.length_b   1.000
_cell.length_c   1.000
_cell.angle_alpha   90.00
_cell.angle_beta   90.00
_cell.angle_gamma   90.00
#
_symmetry.space_group_name_H-M   'P 1'
#
loop_
_entity.id
_entity.type
_entity.pdbx_description
1 polymer ?
#
loop_
_entity_poly.entity_id
_entity_poly.type
_entity_poly.pdbx_seq_one_letter_code
_entity_poly.pdbx_strand_id
1 'polypeptide(L)'
;MFSALALIKSRWPARGDGDVVGTLFIDDYVDLLRDPTWLARAFKVSRAMGFQVVLSSARTQPGLAAADVVIGIRNESTNQLRKVEVTTHTRTGVWRSRPEGEADPGEEVMEHVPLTDVFDFVPVNDHVTGDSAARVGDIVLSAFVPPMFGSVVQEPGTVEGDFVVVLRPVRELDHREKLFYRRYFNSEAFTTRLLGRDRIAWLRPWNLSGLRIPRPDTATLHALSELAGAARQFSQWSNEAEHAVRSYFKWDNVTAARSHMINAGRLTRQRREAGSLIDARESRLRTTLPFPIATRWRAVQAARHDHGGYAMVLECAEAVLAYCGVLGLVLARADDLPVGPLRHQANRFAKGGSGPTFGTWGTIVDYLATANPFRTLPADSLLAHFARLAKPEVSEAIAANKRRRDHNAHRRGPSPHETRSAFEDAKNDLLILLEAVEWLVDFPLRHIEHSRWDTFEKVSHLAYRELMGDHNVVSLHDDTIDHIIEADSPYAVDQFGRYHLLRPFFVSRHCDKCGQLTVFVIDEWDPTAEAATYLALDHAHTIMLTNQRSPMEQVGLLPPSAAP
;
A
#
# COMPACT_ATOMS: atom_id res chain seq x y z
N MET A 1 -5.45 3.24 45.35
CA MET A 1 -6.23 3.79 44.21
C MET A 1 -7.59 3.12 44.29
N PHE A 2 -8.67 3.90 44.38
CA PHE A 2 -10.02 3.31 44.44
C PHE A 2 -10.41 2.85 43.03
N SER A 3 -10.65 1.55 42.86
CA SER A 3 -11.23 1.00 41.63
C SER A 3 -12.74 1.21 41.68
N ALA A 4 -13.30 1.97 40.73
CA ALA A 4 -14.75 2.15 40.62
C ALA A 4 -15.32 1.12 39.64
N LEU A 5 -16.26 0.31 40.10
CA LEU A 5 -17.02 -0.62 39.28
C LEU A 5 -18.42 -0.02 39.06
N ALA A 6 -18.76 0.37 37.83
CA ALA A 6 -20.09 0.86 37.51
C ALA A 6 -20.93 -0.27 36.93
N LEU A 7 -21.90 -0.76 37.70
CA LEU A 7 -22.92 -1.69 37.21
C LEU A 7 -24.20 -0.88 36.94
N ILE A 8 -24.53 -0.65 35.68
CA ILE A 8 -25.79 0.03 35.33
C ILE A 8 -26.89 -1.04 35.27
N LYS A 9 -27.71 -1.09 36.33
CA LYS A 9 -28.89 -1.95 36.38
C LYS A 9 -29.97 -1.41 35.44
N SER A 10 -30.41 -2.21 34.49
CA SER A 10 -31.62 -1.90 33.71
C SER A 10 -32.82 -1.78 34.66
N ARG A 11 -33.70 -0.79 34.45
CA ARG A 11 -34.91 -0.58 35.28
C ARG A 11 -35.99 -1.65 35.08
N TRP A 12 -35.80 -2.64 34.22
CA TRP A 12 -36.82 -3.62 33.86
C TRP A 12 -36.34 -5.05 34.19
N PRO A 13 -37.18 -5.90 34.81
CA PRO A 13 -36.86 -7.31 34.99
C PRO A 13 -36.85 -8.03 33.63
N ALA A 14 -35.95 -9.01 33.45
CA ALA A 14 -35.92 -9.88 32.28
C ALA A 14 -37.28 -10.56 32.12
N ARG A 15 -37.85 -10.51 30.90
CA ARG A 15 -39.19 -11.05 30.59
C ARG A 15 -39.14 -12.31 29.73
N GLY A 16 -37.97 -12.73 29.25
CA GLY A 16 -37.78 -14.00 28.57
C GLY A 16 -36.34 -14.52 28.58
N ASP A 17 -36.16 -15.75 28.12
CA ASP A 17 -34.85 -16.37 27.92
C ASP A 17 -34.06 -15.60 26.85
N GLY A 18 -32.93 -15.01 27.24
CA GLY A 18 -32.03 -14.28 26.34
C GLY A 18 -31.97 -12.76 26.52
N ASP A 19 -32.69 -12.19 27.49
CA ASP A 19 -32.63 -10.75 27.78
C ASP A 19 -31.28 -10.32 28.40
N VAL A 20 -30.69 -9.24 27.91
CA VAL A 20 -29.49 -8.61 28.49
C VAL A 20 -29.90 -7.77 29.70
N VAL A 21 -29.61 -8.26 30.91
CA VAL A 21 -30.10 -7.66 32.16
C VAL A 21 -29.14 -6.60 32.74
N GLY A 22 -27.96 -6.43 32.16
CA GLY A 22 -26.98 -5.39 32.51
C GLY A 22 -25.68 -5.49 31.73
N THR A 23 -24.88 -4.42 31.76
CA THR A 23 -23.57 -4.32 31.12
C THR A 23 -22.52 -3.99 32.19
N LEU A 24 -21.40 -4.71 32.18
CA LEU A 24 -20.26 -4.45 33.06
C LEU A 24 -19.18 -3.71 32.28
N PHE A 25 -18.76 -2.54 32.78
CA PHE A 25 -17.60 -1.82 32.26
C PHE A 25 -16.39 -2.07 33.16
N ILE A 26 -15.25 -2.36 32.55
CA ILE A 26 -13.97 -2.53 33.24
C ILE A 26 -13.06 -1.42 32.74
N ASP A 27 -12.44 -0.70 33.68
CA ASP A 27 -11.52 0.41 33.40
C ASP A 27 -10.13 -0.11 32.97
N ASP A 28 -9.42 0.65 32.15
CA ASP A 28 -8.22 0.26 31.39
C ASP A 28 -6.98 -0.05 32.26
N TYR A 29 -7.08 0.13 33.58
CA TYR A 29 -5.99 -0.03 34.55
C TYR A 29 -6.02 -1.33 35.37
N VAL A 30 -6.90 -2.28 35.05
CA VAL A 30 -6.94 -3.57 35.75
C VAL A 30 -5.88 -4.52 35.20
N ASP A 31 -4.74 -4.62 35.88
CA ASP A 31 -3.72 -5.65 35.61
C ASP A 31 -4.23 -7.02 36.09
N LEU A 32 -4.81 -7.78 35.15
CA LEU A 32 -5.48 -9.06 35.37
C LEU A 32 -4.58 -10.13 36.02
N LEU A 33 -3.25 -9.96 35.94
CA LEU A 33 -2.27 -10.92 36.47
C LEU A 33 -1.89 -10.68 37.93
N ARG A 34 -2.21 -9.51 38.52
CA ARG A 34 -1.72 -9.13 39.86
C ARG A 34 -2.75 -9.13 40.99
N ASP A 35 -4.05 -9.17 40.69
CA ASP A 35 -5.10 -9.23 41.73
C ASP A 35 -6.13 -10.33 41.44
N PRO A 36 -5.94 -11.58 41.89
CA PRO A 36 -6.89 -12.67 41.66
C PRO A 36 -8.23 -12.50 42.40
N THR A 37 -8.38 -11.49 43.28
CA THR A 37 -9.58 -11.34 44.11
C THR A 37 -10.76 -10.72 43.36
N TRP A 38 -10.53 -10.01 42.25
CA TRP A 38 -11.62 -9.46 41.42
C TRP A 38 -12.41 -10.57 40.73
N LEU A 39 -11.73 -11.60 40.20
CA LEU A 39 -12.35 -12.78 39.57
C LEU A 39 -13.26 -13.49 40.57
N ALA A 40 -12.79 -13.71 41.79
CA ALA A 40 -13.58 -14.32 42.84
C ALA A 40 -14.83 -13.50 43.20
N ARG A 41 -14.75 -12.17 43.19
CA ARG A 41 -15.92 -11.29 43.45
C ARG A 41 -16.91 -11.28 42.29
N ALA A 42 -16.44 -11.24 41.04
CA ALA A 42 -17.28 -11.33 39.85
C ALA A 42 -18.04 -12.67 39.79
N PHE A 43 -17.35 -13.78 40.09
CA PHE A 43 -17.97 -15.11 40.21
C PHE A 43 -18.98 -15.19 41.36
N LYS A 44 -18.72 -14.54 42.50
CA LYS A 44 -19.63 -14.55 43.66
C LYS A 44 -20.92 -13.76 43.38
N VAL A 45 -20.82 -12.65 42.65
CA VAL A 45 -21.98 -11.86 42.21
C VAL A 45 -22.79 -12.58 41.12
N SER A 46 -22.12 -13.23 40.15
CA SER A 46 -22.82 -13.98 39.10
C SER A 46 -23.59 -15.19 39.66
N ARG A 47 -23.01 -15.89 40.64
CA ARG A 47 -23.64 -17.04 41.32
C ARG A 47 -24.87 -16.61 42.14
N ALA A 48 -24.83 -15.44 42.76
CA ALA A 48 -25.98 -14.89 43.49
C ALA A 48 -27.12 -14.45 42.56
N MET A 49 -26.85 -14.26 41.25
CA MET A 49 -27.82 -13.85 40.24
C MET A 49 -28.24 -14.98 39.28
N GLY A 50 -27.76 -16.22 39.49
CA GLY A 50 -28.20 -17.39 38.73
C GLY A 50 -27.57 -17.59 37.35
N PHE A 51 -26.42 -16.98 37.05
CA PHE A 51 -25.71 -17.16 35.78
C PHE A 51 -24.23 -17.51 35.97
N GLN A 52 -23.67 -18.29 35.03
CA GLN A 52 -22.27 -18.72 35.03
C GLN A 52 -21.45 -17.88 34.04
N VAL A 53 -20.42 -17.18 34.52
CA VAL A 53 -19.49 -16.41 33.67
C VAL A 53 -18.40 -17.35 33.16
N VAL A 54 -18.25 -17.46 31.84
CA VAL A 54 -17.15 -18.21 31.21
C VAL A 54 -16.22 -17.19 30.53
N LEU A 55 -14.94 -17.18 30.93
CA LEU A 55 -13.91 -16.36 30.30
C LEU A 55 -13.05 -17.28 29.42
N SER A 56 -12.94 -16.99 28.12
CA SER A 56 -11.89 -17.58 27.28
C SER A 56 -10.87 -16.50 26.93
N SER A 57 -9.61 -16.67 27.31
CA SER A 57 -8.55 -15.74 26.90
C SER A 57 -8.09 -16.07 25.48
N ALA A 58 -8.21 -15.11 24.55
CA ALA A 58 -7.26 -15.00 23.45
C ALA A 58 -6.02 -14.25 23.98
N ARG A 59 -4.81 -14.72 23.68
CA ARG A 59 -3.57 -14.11 24.16
C ARG A 59 -3.42 -12.70 23.60
N THR A 60 -3.25 -11.71 24.46
CA THR A 60 -2.71 -10.39 24.10
C THR A 60 -1.20 -10.37 24.29
N GLN A 61 -0.46 -9.88 23.29
CA GLN A 61 0.93 -9.43 23.48
C GLN A 61 0.94 -8.10 24.25
N PRO A 62 2.01 -7.76 24.98
CA PRO A 62 2.11 -6.49 25.67
C PRO A 62 2.24 -5.36 24.62
N GLY A 63 1.22 -4.50 24.54
CA GLY A 63 1.28 -3.28 23.70
C GLY A 63 0.04 -2.97 22.85
N LEU A 64 -0.95 -3.86 22.80
CA LEU A 64 -2.22 -3.60 22.09
C LEU A 64 -3.40 -3.82 23.04
N ALA A 65 -4.04 -2.72 23.43
CA ALA A 65 -5.25 -2.72 24.25
C ALA A 65 -6.49 -2.93 23.37
N ALA A 66 -6.95 -4.17 23.28
CA ALA A 66 -8.35 -4.56 23.08
C ALA A 66 -8.45 -6.06 23.33
N ALA A 67 -9.09 -6.46 24.43
CA ALA A 67 -9.45 -7.85 24.66
C ALA A 67 -10.89 -8.05 24.16
N ASP A 68 -11.08 -8.89 23.14
CA ASP A 68 -12.41 -9.35 22.77
C ASP A 68 -12.95 -10.26 23.89
N VAL A 69 -13.85 -9.72 24.71
CA VAL A 69 -14.53 -10.48 25.75
C VAL A 69 -15.76 -11.16 25.13
N VAL A 70 -15.63 -12.45 24.81
CA VAL A 70 -16.76 -13.27 24.37
C VAL A 70 -17.51 -13.78 25.60
N ILE A 71 -18.74 -13.31 25.81
CA ILE A 71 -19.62 -13.82 26.86
C ILE A 71 -20.50 -14.92 26.27
N GLY A 72 -20.27 -16.16 26.71
CA GLY A 72 -21.16 -17.29 26.42
C GLY A 72 -22.19 -17.45 27.53
N ILE A 73 -23.48 -17.56 27.16
CA ILE A 73 -24.54 -17.93 28.11
C ILE A 73 -24.82 -19.42 27.92
N ARG A 74 -24.69 -20.20 29.01
CA ARG A 74 -25.01 -21.63 29.06
C ARG A 74 -26.37 -21.81 29.73
N ASN A 75 -27.30 -22.48 29.06
CA ASN A 75 -28.60 -22.82 29.64
C ASN A 75 -28.48 -24.14 30.40
N GLU A 76 -28.80 -24.15 31.70
CA GLU A 76 -28.65 -25.34 32.55
C GLU A 76 -29.66 -26.45 32.22
N SER A 77 -30.83 -26.10 31.67
CA SER A 77 -31.87 -27.10 31.33
C SER A 77 -31.63 -27.81 30.00
N THR A 78 -30.91 -27.18 29.07
CA THR A 78 -30.66 -27.72 27.72
C THR A 78 -29.18 -28.02 27.43
N ASN A 79 -28.28 -27.61 28.32
CA ASN A 79 -26.83 -27.77 28.23
C ASN A 79 -26.19 -27.25 26.92
N GLN A 80 -26.89 -26.36 26.20
CA GLN A 80 -26.38 -25.72 24.99
C GLN A 80 -25.64 -24.42 25.33
N LEU A 81 -24.52 -24.20 24.65
CA LEU A 81 -23.72 -22.97 24.74
C LEU A 81 -24.04 -22.11 23.53
N ARG A 82 -24.57 -20.90 23.74
CA ARG A 82 -24.81 -19.94 22.65
C ARG A 82 -23.86 -18.76 22.77
N LYS A 83 -23.13 -18.46 21.68
CA LYS A 83 -22.28 -17.27 21.54
C LYS A 83 -23.20 -16.06 21.39
N VAL A 84 -23.09 -15.09 22.29
CA VAL A 84 -23.74 -13.78 22.13
C VAL A 84 -22.64 -12.80 21.73
N GLU A 85 -22.74 -12.25 20.52
CA GLU A 85 -21.83 -11.18 20.09
C GLU A 85 -22.23 -9.88 20.78
N VAL A 86 -21.36 -9.39 21.66
CA VAL A 86 -21.49 -8.05 22.24
C VAL A 86 -20.74 -7.09 21.33
N THR A 87 -21.46 -6.22 20.64
CA THR A 87 -20.87 -5.20 19.78
C THR A 87 -20.34 -4.04 20.61
N THR A 88 -19.09 -4.10 21.07
CA THR A 88 -18.39 -2.92 21.57
C THR A 88 -18.12 -1.98 20.39
N HIS A 89 -18.76 -0.82 20.39
CA HIS A 89 -18.50 0.21 19.37
C HIS A 89 -17.15 0.87 19.66
N THR A 90 -16.07 0.24 19.20
CA THR A 90 -14.83 0.94 18.86
C THR A 90 -14.54 0.65 17.40
N ARG A 91 -14.38 1.73 16.64
CA ARG A 91 -14.38 1.75 15.17
C ARG A 91 -13.04 1.23 14.66
N THR A 92 -12.89 -0.08 14.61
CA THR A 92 -11.84 -0.78 13.85
C THR A 92 -12.49 -1.91 13.06
N GLY A 93 -12.22 -1.95 11.76
CA GLY A 93 -12.96 -2.73 10.77
C GLY A 93 -13.12 -4.21 11.15
N VAL A 94 -14.36 -4.65 11.23
CA VAL A 94 -14.72 -6.05 11.40
C VAL A 94 -14.60 -6.74 10.03
N TRP A 95 -13.59 -7.58 9.88
CA TRP A 95 -13.60 -8.64 8.87
C TRP A 95 -14.65 -9.67 9.29
N ARG A 96 -15.79 -9.69 8.59
CA ARG A 96 -16.73 -10.81 8.69
C ARG A 96 -16.13 -11.98 7.92
N SER A 97 -15.87 -13.10 8.60
CA SER A 97 -15.72 -14.38 7.93
C SER A 97 -17.06 -14.73 7.28
N ARG A 98 -17.10 -14.70 5.95
CA ARG A 98 -18.23 -15.17 5.13
C ARG A 98 -18.52 -16.63 5.49
N PRO A 99 -19.79 -17.09 5.54
CA PRO A 99 -20.09 -18.51 5.61
C PRO A 99 -19.49 -19.20 4.38
N GLU A 100 -18.82 -20.34 4.58
CA GLU A 100 -18.37 -21.21 3.49
C GLU A 100 -19.57 -21.52 2.58
N GLY A 101 -19.60 -20.98 1.36
CA GLY A 101 -20.65 -21.33 0.40
C GLY A 101 -20.87 -20.38 -0.79
N GLU A 102 -20.48 -19.11 -0.72
CA GLU A 102 -20.60 -18.19 -1.86
C GLU A 102 -19.28 -17.45 -2.08
N ALA A 103 -18.47 -17.98 -3.00
CA ALA A 103 -17.32 -17.25 -3.53
C ALA A 103 -17.83 -16.00 -4.28
N ASP A 104 -17.28 -14.83 -3.95
CA ASP A 104 -17.48 -13.65 -4.79
C ASP A 104 -16.91 -13.94 -6.19
N PRO A 105 -17.61 -13.57 -7.27
CA PRO A 105 -17.04 -13.69 -8.61
C PRO A 105 -15.87 -12.70 -8.73
N GLY A 106 -14.66 -13.19 -8.44
CA GLY A 106 -13.42 -12.40 -8.48
C GLY A 106 -12.45 -12.63 -7.31
N GLU A 107 -12.76 -13.49 -6.34
CA GLU A 107 -11.82 -13.79 -5.25
C GLU A 107 -10.71 -14.72 -5.77
N GLU A 108 -9.54 -14.14 -6.08
CA GLU A 108 -8.33 -14.90 -6.40
C GLU A 108 -7.94 -15.75 -5.18
N VAL A 109 -8.21 -17.04 -5.25
CA VAL A 109 -7.79 -17.99 -4.22
C VAL A 109 -6.30 -18.26 -4.41
N MET A 110 -5.50 -17.91 -3.41
CA MET A 110 -4.07 -18.23 -3.35
C MET A 110 -3.85 -19.69 -3.72
N GLU A 111 -3.11 -19.95 -4.79
CA GLU A 111 -2.84 -21.30 -5.26
C GLU A 111 -2.08 -22.07 -4.17
N HIS A 112 -2.51 -23.30 -3.87
CA HIS A 112 -1.81 -24.17 -2.93
C HIS A 112 -1.26 -25.38 -3.67
N VAL A 113 0.03 -25.63 -3.56
CA VAL A 113 0.72 -26.79 -4.14
C VAL A 113 1.13 -27.79 -3.06
N PRO A 114 1.23 -29.09 -3.38
CA PRO A 114 1.86 -30.07 -2.49
C PRO A 114 3.23 -29.59 -2.02
N LEU A 115 3.55 -29.81 -0.73
CA LEU A 115 4.86 -29.47 -0.16
C LEU A 115 6.00 -30.12 -0.96
N THR A 116 5.78 -31.35 -1.42
CA THR A 116 6.72 -32.15 -2.22
C THR A 116 7.00 -31.59 -3.61
N ASP A 117 6.15 -30.70 -4.13
CA ASP A 117 6.39 -30.06 -5.42
C ASP A 117 7.43 -28.93 -5.30
N VAL A 118 7.67 -28.45 -4.07
CA VAL A 118 8.60 -27.36 -3.77
C VAL A 118 9.81 -27.84 -2.99
N PHE A 119 9.64 -28.83 -2.10
CA PHE A 119 10.69 -29.33 -1.23
C PHE A 119 10.77 -30.85 -1.18
N ASP A 120 11.99 -31.37 -1.24
CA ASP A 120 12.34 -32.74 -0.89
C ASP A 120 12.63 -32.86 0.61
N PHE A 121 12.32 -34.03 1.19
CA PHE A 121 12.69 -34.35 2.56
C PHE A 121 14.11 -34.93 2.59
N VAL A 122 15.00 -34.30 3.37
CA VAL A 122 16.35 -34.83 3.60
C VAL A 122 16.31 -35.69 4.87
N PRO A 123 16.69 -36.97 4.80
CA PRO A 123 16.78 -37.81 5.99
C PRO A 123 17.91 -37.31 6.90
N VAL A 124 17.56 -37.00 8.15
CA VAL A 124 18.53 -36.69 9.21
C VAL A 124 19.00 -38.04 9.76
N ASN A 125 20.07 -38.61 9.19
CA ASN A 125 20.73 -39.78 9.78
C ASN A 125 21.74 -39.33 10.84
N ASP A 126 21.84 -40.09 11.95
CA ASP A 126 22.65 -39.84 13.16
C ASP A 126 24.18 -39.71 12.97
N HIS A 127 24.69 -39.62 11.74
CA HIS A 127 26.12 -39.56 11.45
C HIS A 127 26.46 -38.38 10.56
N VAL A 128 26.98 -37.33 11.20
CA VAL A 128 27.49 -36.08 10.64
C VAL A 128 28.77 -36.36 9.82
N THR A 129 28.66 -36.98 8.65
CA THR A 129 29.68 -36.93 7.58
C THR A 129 29.07 -37.40 6.25
N GLY A 130 28.83 -36.47 5.31
CA GLY A 130 28.37 -36.75 3.94
C GLY A 130 27.15 -35.91 3.50
N ASP A 131 26.72 -36.10 2.24
CA ASP A 131 25.66 -35.36 1.49
C ASP A 131 24.31 -35.11 2.23
N SER A 132 24.13 -35.72 3.40
CA SER A 132 22.98 -35.68 4.31
C SER A 132 22.98 -34.50 5.29
N ALA A 133 24.04 -33.70 5.36
CA ALA A 133 24.06 -32.48 6.18
C ALA A 133 23.14 -31.39 5.60
N ALA A 134 22.52 -30.59 6.48
CA ALA A 134 21.76 -29.39 6.08
C ALA A 134 22.69 -28.44 5.31
N ARG A 135 22.24 -27.98 4.14
CA ARG A 135 22.98 -27.08 3.25
C ARG A 135 22.45 -25.67 3.37
N VAL A 136 23.27 -24.71 2.92
CA VAL A 136 22.81 -23.33 2.71
C VAL A 136 21.63 -23.36 1.72
N GLY A 137 20.47 -22.87 2.16
CA GLY A 137 19.24 -22.88 1.37
C GLY A 137 18.21 -23.93 1.81
N ASP A 138 18.60 -24.91 2.63
CA ASP A 138 17.64 -25.82 3.26
C ASP A 138 16.81 -25.09 4.33
N ILE A 139 15.54 -25.46 4.46
CA ILE A 139 14.65 -24.99 5.54
C ILE A 139 14.57 -26.08 6.61
N VAL A 140 15.04 -25.77 7.80
CA VAL A 140 15.04 -26.69 8.94
C VAL A 140 13.82 -26.43 9.81
N LEU A 141 12.94 -27.42 9.93
CA LEU A 141 11.76 -27.37 10.81
C LEU A 141 12.03 -28.16 12.10
N SER A 142 12.03 -27.51 13.26
CA SER A 142 12.19 -28.18 14.56
C SER A 142 10.84 -28.39 15.26
N ALA A 143 10.56 -29.59 15.75
CA ALA A 143 9.24 -30.00 16.25
C ALA A 143 8.96 -29.54 17.67
N PHE A 144 8.51 -28.30 17.87
CA PHE A 144 7.79 -27.89 19.10
C PHE A 144 6.86 -26.72 18.78
N VAL A 145 5.56 -26.85 19.11
CA VAL A 145 4.54 -25.84 18.79
C VAL A 145 4.08 -25.13 20.09
N PRO A 146 3.81 -23.80 20.08
CA PRO A 146 3.63 -22.97 21.28
C PRO A 146 2.59 -23.45 22.30
N PRO A 147 2.74 -23.06 23.58
CA PRO A 147 2.69 -21.64 23.92
C PRO A 147 4.00 -21.01 24.43
N MET A 148 5.11 -21.75 24.54
CA MET A 148 6.27 -21.30 25.33
C MET A 148 7.63 -21.11 24.62
N PHE A 149 7.90 -21.59 23.41
CA PHE A 149 9.28 -21.50 22.86
C PHE A 149 9.35 -21.33 21.33
N GLY A 150 10.10 -20.32 20.87
CA GLY A 150 10.90 -20.31 19.63
C GLY A 150 10.23 -20.20 18.25
N SER A 151 11.06 -19.94 17.24
CA SER A 151 10.73 -20.01 15.80
C SER A 151 10.75 -21.47 15.32
N VAL A 152 9.81 -21.86 14.46
CA VAL A 152 9.72 -23.20 13.84
C VAL A 152 10.86 -23.43 12.86
N VAL A 153 11.35 -22.38 12.21
CA VAL A 153 12.48 -22.44 11.25
C VAL A 153 13.79 -22.06 11.92
N GLN A 154 14.77 -22.97 11.90
CA GLN A 154 16.13 -22.74 12.40
C GLN A 154 17.14 -22.49 11.27
N GLU A 155 18.27 -21.84 11.59
CA GLU A 155 19.38 -21.68 10.63
C GLU A 155 20.21 -22.97 10.55
N PRO A 156 20.73 -23.33 9.35
CA PRO A 156 21.29 -24.65 9.06
C PRO A 156 22.57 -25.03 9.86
N GLY A 157 23.09 -24.13 10.71
CA GLY A 157 24.30 -24.35 11.50
C GLY A 157 24.09 -24.88 12.92
N THR A 158 22.86 -24.97 13.41
CA THR A 158 22.56 -25.38 14.80
C THR A 158 21.43 -26.37 14.83
N VAL A 159 21.71 -27.64 14.54
CA VAL A 159 20.68 -28.67 14.53
C VAL A 159 21.24 -29.98 15.08
N GLU A 160 21.08 -30.19 16.38
CA GLU A 160 21.19 -31.51 17.03
C GLU A 160 19.85 -31.82 17.70
N GLY A 161 19.23 -32.95 17.34
CA GLY A 161 18.04 -33.47 18.02
C GLY A 161 17.12 -34.33 17.15
N ASP A 162 16.50 -35.34 17.77
CA ASP A 162 15.64 -36.38 17.16
C ASP A 162 14.32 -35.89 16.52
N PHE A 163 14.10 -34.57 16.52
CA PHE A 163 12.82 -33.92 16.23
C PHE A 163 12.96 -32.82 15.17
N VAL A 164 13.79 -33.05 14.16
CA VAL A 164 14.02 -32.09 13.10
C VAL A 164 13.70 -32.69 11.74
N VAL A 165 13.03 -31.90 10.91
CA VAL A 165 12.78 -32.20 9.50
C VAL A 165 13.50 -31.16 8.64
N VAL A 166 14.35 -31.62 7.73
CA VAL A 166 15.05 -30.76 6.78
C VAL A 166 14.31 -30.80 5.44
N LEU A 167 13.86 -29.64 4.99
CA LEU A 167 13.23 -29.42 3.69
C LEU A 167 14.25 -28.82 2.73
N ARG A 168 14.59 -29.55 1.67
CA ARG A 168 15.48 -29.09 0.62
C ARG A 168 14.68 -28.63 -0.58
N PRO A 169 14.84 -27.39 -1.07
CA PRO A 169 14.15 -26.95 -2.28
C PRO A 169 14.47 -27.85 -3.49
N VAL A 170 13.45 -28.24 -4.25
CA VAL A 170 13.59 -29.02 -5.49
C VAL A 170 14.33 -28.21 -6.57
N ARG A 171 14.21 -26.88 -6.52
CA ARG A 171 15.00 -25.92 -7.30
C ARG A 171 15.58 -24.85 -6.41
N GLU A 172 16.61 -24.16 -6.88
CA GLU A 172 17.12 -22.99 -6.17
C GLU A 172 16.01 -21.94 -6.01
N LEU A 173 15.76 -21.57 -4.75
CA LEU A 173 14.84 -20.50 -4.39
C LEU A 173 15.58 -19.18 -4.36
N ASP A 174 14.96 -18.14 -4.91
CA ASP A 174 15.48 -16.79 -4.77
C ASP A 174 15.38 -16.29 -3.30
N HIS A 175 15.97 -15.14 -3.00
CA HIS A 175 15.95 -14.59 -1.64
C HIS A 175 14.52 -14.31 -1.12
N ARG A 176 13.61 -13.90 -2.01
CA ARG A 176 12.23 -13.52 -1.67
C ARG A 176 11.39 -14.76 -1.39
N GLU A 177 11.55 -15.81 -2.18
CA GLU A 177 10.91 -17.11 -1.97
C GLU A 177 11.36 -17.75 -0.66
N LYS A 178 12.67 -17.73 -0.38
CA LYS A 178 13.23 -18.18 0.90
C LYS A 178 12.59 -17.43 2.08
N LEU A 179 12.48 -16.11 1.96
CA LEU A 179 11.81 -15.27 2.96
C LEU A 179 10.33 -15.64 3.11
N PHE A 180 9.59 -15.81 2.01
CA PHE A 180 8.17 -16.20 2.02
C PHE A 180 7.96 -17.52 2.74
N TYR A 181 8.63 -18.59 2.32
CA TYR A 181 8.44 -19.89 2.94
C TYR A 181 8.89 -19.90 4.41
N ARG A 182 9.99 -19.20 4.76
CA ARG A 182 10.41 -19.04 6.16
C ARG A 182 9.34 -18.34 7.00
N ARG A 183 8.65 -17.33 6.46
CA ARG A 183 7.54 -16.65 7.15
C ARG A 183 6.30 -17.54 7.24
N TYR A 184 5.95 -18.25 6.16
CA TYR A 184 4.81 -19.18 6.15
C TYR A 184 4.97 -20.28 7.21
N PHE A 185 6.12 -20.95 7.28
CA PHE A 185 6.36 -22.01 8.26
C PHE A 185 6.40 -21.51 9.72
N ASN A 186 6.66 -20.21 9.93
CA ASN A 186 6.57 -19.55 11.23
C ASN A 186 5.19 -18.92 11.52
N SER A 187 4.22 -19.07 10.62
CA SER A 187 2.91 -18.45 10.75
C SER A 187 1.94 -19.30 11.58
N GLU A 188 0.95 -18.63 12.16
CA GLU A 188 -0.20 -19.30 12.79
C GLU A 188 -0.99 -20.13 11.76
N ALA A 189 -1.02 -19.73 10.49
CA ALA A 189 -1.72 -20.47 9.43
C ALA A 189 -1.11 -21.85 9.20
N PHE A 190 0.22 -21.94 9.08
CA PHE A 190 0.92 -23.24 9.02
C PHE A 190 0.69 -24.05 10.29
N THR A 191 0.84 -23.40 11.44
CA THR A 191 0.65 -24.04 12.75
C THR A 191 -0.75 -24.63 12.91
N THR A 192 -1.79 -23.89 12.52
CA THR A 192 -3.19 -24.31 12.61
C THR A 192 -3.50 -25.46 11.67
N ARG A 193 -2.95 -25.43 10.44
CA ARG A 193 -3.07 -26.55 9.47
C ARG A 193 -2.38 -27.81 9.97
N LEU A 194 -1.26 -27.65 10.66
CA LEU A 194 -0.48 -28.76 11.18
C LEU A 194 -1.10 -29.37 12.46
N LEU A 195 -1.62 -28.54 13.38
CA LEU A 195 -2.09 -28.96 14.69
C LEU A 195 -3.42 -29.73 14.71
N GLY A 196 -4.18 -29.75 13.62
CA GLY A 196 -5.50 -30.40 13.58
C GLY A 196 -6.40 -29.98 14.75
N ARG A 197 -7.34 -30.85 15.16
CA ARG A 197 -8.19 -30.61 16.35
C ARG A 197 -7.49 -30.95 17.68
N ASP A 198 -6.46 -31.79 17.65
CA ASP A 198 -5.88 -32.42 18.84
C ASP A 198 -4.70 -31.65 19.47
N ARG A 199 -4.37 -30.45 18.96
CA ARG A 199 -3.42 -29.48 19.54
C ARG A 199 -1.99 -29.97 19.77
N ILE A 200 -1.62 -31.15 19.25
CA ILE A 200 -0.25 -31.67 19.23
C ILE A 200 0.03 -32.20 17.83
N ALA A 201 1.04 -31.64 17.16
CA ALA A 201 1.51 -32.15 15.88
C ALA A 201 2.99 -32.51 15.92
N TRP A 202 3.29 -33.74 15.49
CA TRP A 202 4.64 -34.21 15.29
C TRP A 202 5.10 -33.83 13.88
N LEU A 203 6.15 -33.01 13.78
CA LEU A 203 6.82 -32.75 12.50
C LEU A 203 7.60 -33.99 12.10
N ARG A 204 6.99 -34.82 11.24
CA ARG A 204 7.60 -36.01 10.63
C ARG A 204 7.35 -35.96 9.13
N PRO A 205 8.26 -36.48 8.28
CA PRO A 205 8.11 -36.40 6.83
C PRO A 205 6.75 -36.89 6.32
N TRP A 206 6.21 -37.99 6.87
CA TRP A 206 4.91 -38.53 6.46
C TRP A 206 3.70 -37.65 6.85
N ASN A 207 3.81 -36.85 7.91
CA ASN A 207 2.76 -35.89 8.30
C ASN A 207 2.81 -34.63 7.43
N LEU A 208 4.00 -34.28 6.95
CA LEU A 208 4.24 -33.09 6.14
C LEU A 208 4.05 -33.35 4.64
N SER A 209 4.26 -34.58 4.16
CA SER A 209 4.16 -34.92 2.73
C SER A 209 2.75 -34.72 2.15
N GLY A 210 1.71 -34.80 2.98
CA GLY A 210 0.34 -34.52 2.57
C GLY A 210 -0.06 -33.03 2.65
N LEU A 211 0.84 -32.17 3.14
CA LEU A 211 0.53 -30.76 3.35
C LEU A 211 0.54 -30.01 2.02
N ARG A 212 -0.48 -29.19 1.80
CA ARG A 212 -0.48 -28.18 0.74
C ARG A 212 0.00 -26.85 1.29
N ILE A 213 0.95 -26.23 0.61
CA ILE A 213 1.53 -24.95 0.96
C ILE A 213 1.16 -23.89 -0.09
N PRO A 214 1.04 -22.61 0.30
CA PRO A 214 0.74 -21.56 -0.66
C PRO A 214 1.90 -21.38 -1.64
N ARG A 215 1.56 -21.13 -2.90
CA ARG A 215 2.49 -20.70 -3.94
C ARG A 215 2.42 -19.17 -4.04
N PRO A 216 3.51 -18.44 -3.74
CA PRO A 216 3.50 -17.00 -3.86
C PRO A 216 3.60 -16.60 -5.33
N ASP A 217 2.83 -15.58 -5.73
CA ASP A 217 3.04 -14.85 -6.98
C ASP A 217 4.17 -13.80 -6.84
N THR A 218 4.60 -13.25 -7.97
CA THR A 218 5.70 -12.27 -8.03
C THR A 218 5.39 -10.98 -7.26
N ALA A 219 4.15 -10.50 -7.27
CA ALA A 219 3.75 -9.28 -6.58
C ALA A 219 3.78 -9.47 -5.06
N THR A 220 3.30 -10.62 -4.58
CA THR A 220 3.37 -11.04 -3.17
C THR A 220 4.82 -11.15 -2.70
N LEU A 221 5.70 -11.75 -3.50
CA LEU A 221 7.13 -11.85 -3.19
C LEU A 221 7.80 -10.47 -3.10
N HIS A 222 7.47 -9.57 -4.02
CA HIS A 222 7.98 -8.20 -4.02
C HIS A 222 7.51 -7.43 -2.78
N ALA A 223 6.20 -7.39 -2.53
CA ALA A 223 5.62 -6.71 -1.38
C ALA A 223 6.16 -7.22 -0.05
N LEU A 224 6.34 -8.55 0.09
CA LEU A 224 6.92 -9.13 1.29
C LEU A 224 8.38 -8.70 1.50
N SER A 225 9.17 -8.67 0.42
CA SER A 225 10.58 -8.26 0.46
C SER A 225 10.72 -6.81 0.89
N GLU A 226 9.93 -5.91 0.30
CA GLU A 226 9.91 -4.47 0.63
C GLU A 226 9.51 -4.24 2.09
N LEU A 227 8.42 -4.86 2.55
CA LEU A 227 7.98 -4.76 3.94
C LEU A 227 9.03 -5.32 4.92
N ALA A 228 9.67 -6.43 4.58
CA ALA A 228 10.72 -6.99 5.42
C ALA A 228 11.98 -6.12 5.44
N GLY A 229 12.32 -5.48 4.32
CA GLY A 229 13.38 -4.47 4.21
C GLY A 229 13.11 -3.27 5.12
N ALA A 230 11.92 -2.69 5.02
CA ALA A 230 11.49 -1.59 5.88
C ALA A 230 11.53 -1.97 7.37
N ALA A 231 11.01 -3.15 7.74
CA ALA A 231 11.03 -3.62 9.12
C ALA A 231 12.45 -3.79 9.68
N ARG A 232 13.40 -4.30 8.86
CA ARG A 232 14.82 -4.38 9.23
C ARG A 232 15.40 -2.98 9.44
N GLN A 233 15.09 -2.04 8.57
CA GLN A 233 15.58 -0.67 8.67
C GLN A 233 15.10 0.03 9.96
N PHE A 234 13.82 -0.12 10.31
CA PHE A 234 13.27 0.42 11.55
C PHE A 234 13.88 -0.23 12.79
N SER A 235 14.08 -1.56 12.75
CA SER A 235 14.74 -2.29 13.84
C SER A 235 16.19 -1.82 14.02
N GLN A 236 16.92 -1.58 12.92
CA GLN A 236 18.25 -1.02 12.95
C GLN A 236 18.25 0.37 13.63
N TRP A 237 17.34 1.26 13.25
CA TRP A 237 17.25 2.59 13.87
C TRP A 237 16.91 2.54 15.35
N SER A 238 16.06 1.60 15.78
CA SER A 238 15.77 1.36 17.20
C SER A 238 17.03 0.89 17.93
N ASN A 239 17.74 -0.09 17.38
CA ASN A 239 18.97 -0.62 17.95
C ASN A 239 20.07 0.46 18.06
N GLU A 240 20.20 1.33 17.05
CA GLU A 240 21.12 2.48 17.08
C GLU A 240 20.80 3.44 18.24
N ALA A 241 19.53 3.76 18.45
CA ALA A 241 19.10 4.62 19.55
C ALA A 241 19.37 3.98 20.93
N GLU A 242 19.02 2.70 21.10
CA GLU A 242 19.32 1.96 22.32
C GLU A 242 20.82 1.80 22.58
N HIS A 243 21.61 1.59 21.51
CA HIS A 243 23.06 1.49 21.62
C HIS A 243 23.67 2.83 22.08
N ALA A 244 23.19 3.96 21.56
CA ALA A 244 23.63 5.28 22.02
C ALA A 244 23.35 5.50 23.51
N VAL A 245 22.19 5.04 24.02
CA VAL A 245 21.85 5.11 25.45
C VAL A 245 22.74 4.17 26.29
N ARG A 246 22.88 2.92 25.87
CA ARG A 246 23.66 1.90 26.62
C ARG A 246 25.16 2.17 26.61
N SER A 247 25.68 2.75 25.53
CA SER A 247 27.10 3.06 25.40
C SER A 247 27.51 4.26 26.25
N TYR A 248 26.59 5.16 26.63
CA TYR A 248 26.90 6.34 27.45
C TYR A 248 27.72 6.01 28.72
N PHE A 249 27.36 4.93 29.42
CA PHE A 249 28.03 4.52 30.66
C PHE A 249 29.34 3.75 30.45
N LYS A 250 29.73 3.48 29.20
CA LYS A 250 30.94 2.70 28.85
C LYS A 250 32.13 3.58 28.43
N TRP A 251 31.94 4.89 28.36
CA TRP A 251 32.98 5.81 27.88
C TRP A 251 33.75 6.39 29.07
N ASP A 252 35.08 6.39 28.97
CA ASP A 252 35.96 6.98 29.98
C ASP A 252 35.90 8.52 29.98
N ASN A 253 35.48 9.13 28.85
CA ASN A 253 35.34 10.57 28.68
C ASN A 253 33.86 10.99 28.60
N VAL A 254 33.36 11.57 29.68
CA VAL A 254 31.97 12.04 29.82
C VAL A 254 31.59 13.08 28.75
N THR A 255 32.50 13.99 28.40
CA THR A 255 32.24 15.01 27.37
C THR A 255 32.03 14.38 26.01
N ALA A 256 32.84 13.39 25.67
CA ALA A 256 32.75 12.66 24.41
C ALA A 256 31.48 11.79 24.37
N ALA A 257 31.13 11.12 25.48
CA ALA A 257 29.92 10.32 25.63
C ALA A 257 28.65 11.17 25.45
N ARG A 258 28.64 12.37 26.06
CA ARG A 258 27.54 13.33 25.95
C ARG A 258 27.37 13.82 24.52
N SER A 259 28.46 14.18 23.84
CA SER A 259 28.42 14.60 22.43
C SER A 259 27.87 13.51 21.52
N HIS A 260 28.30 12.26 21.71
CA HIS A 260 27.78 11.11 20.99
C HIS A 260 26.27 10.93 21.22
N MET A 261 25.82 10.93 22.47
CA MET A 261 24.40 10.78 22.83
C MET A 261 23.54 11.92 22.26
N ILE A 262 24.02 13.17 22.28
CA ILE A 262 23.30 14.32 21.70
C ILE A 262 23.17 14.18 20.18
N ASN A 263 24.25 13.78 19.50
CA ASN A 263 24.24 13.62 18.05
C ASN A 263 23.33 12.46 17.61
N ALA A 264 23.43 11.30 18.28
CA ALA A 264 22.52 10.17 18.05
C ALA A 264 21.07 10.58 18.32
N GLY A 265 20.81 11.25 19.45
CA GLY A 265 19.48 11.75 19.79
C GLY A 265 18.93 12.77 18.79
N ARG A 266 19.77 13.60 18.15
CA ARG A 266 19.37 14.52 17.09
C ARG A 266 18.84 13.75 15.88
N LEU A 267 19.61 12.77 15.38
CA LEU A 267 19.21 11.96 14.23
C LEU A 267 17.93 11.15 14.51
N THR A 268 17.82 10.52 15.69
CA THR A 268 16.61 9.79 16.08
C THR A 268 15.37 10.69 16.13
N ARG A 269 15.49 11.92 16.66
CA ARG A 269 14.38 12.89 16.65
C ARG A 269 13.98 13.30 15.24
N GLN A 270 14.96 13.53 14.35
CA GLN A 270 14.71 13.86 12.95
C GLN A 270 13.99 12.73 12.21
N ARG A 271 14.42 11.47 12.40
CA ARG A 271 13.74 10.30 11.84
C ARG A 271 12.29 10.19 12.32
N ARG A 272 12.05 10.36 13.63
CA ARG A 272 10.71 10.35 14.22
C ARG A 272 9.84 11.47 13.62
N GLU A 273 10.37 12.68 13.53
CA GLU A 273 9.64 13.83 12.97
C GLU A 273 9.32 13.63 11.49
N ALA A 274 10.27 13.14 10.69
CA ALA A 274 10.02 12.76 9.31
C ALA A 274 8.94 11.68 9.19
N GLY A 275 8.97 10.65 10.04
CA GLY A 275 7.91 9.64 10.11
C GLY A 275 6.54 10.24 10.43
N SER A 276 6.46 11.12 11.45
CA SER A 276 5.22 11.81 11.79
C SER A 276 4.70 12.73 10.67
N LEU A 277 5.58 13.33 9.87
CA LEU A 277 5.20 14.10 8.68
C LEU A 277 4.64 13.21 7.57
N ILE A 278 5.10 11.96 7.43
CA ILE A 278 4.53 10.99 6.49
C ILE A 278 3.18 10.48 6.98
N ASP A 279 2.97 10.35 8.29
CA ASP A 279 1.65 10.00 8.84
C ASP A 279 0.61 11.11 8.61
N ALA A 280 1.06 12.37 8.57
CA ALA A 280 0.21 13.52 8.30
C ALA A 280 -0.18 13.58 6.82
N ARG A 281 -1.44 13.23 6.51
CA ARG A 281 -2.03 13.20 5.15
C ARG A 281 -1.57 14.35 4.25
N GLU A 282 -1.73 15.58 4.70
CA GLU A 282 -1.42 16.77 3.91
C GLU A 282 0.06 16.88 3.50
N SER A 283 0.96 16.50 4.41
CA SER A 283 2.39 16.49 4.15
C SER A 283 2.78 15.31 3.27
N ARG A 284 2.20 14.13 3.53
CA ARG A 284 2.41 12.92 2.73
C ARG A 284 2.12 13.17 1.25
N LEU A 285 0.91 13.64 0.92
CA LEU A 285 0.50 13.93 -0.46
C LEU A 285 1.46 14.92 -1.16
N ARG A 286 2.00 15.88 -0.41
CA ARG A 286 2.95 16.87 -0.94
C ARG A 286 4.36 16.31 -1.18
N THR A 287 4.78 15.30 -0.41
CA THR A 287 6.15 14.78 -0.48
C THR A 287 6.26 13.49 -1.29
N THR A 288 5.17 12.77 -1.52
CA THR A 288 5.20 11.44 -2.14
C THR A 288 4.53 11.37 -3.52
N LEU A 289 3.67 12.32 -3.89
CA LEU A 289 3.05 12.30 -5.23
C LEU A 289 4.02 12.82 -6.31
N PRO A 290 3.79 12.46 -7.59
CA PRO A 290 4.54 13.01 -8.71
C PRO A 290 4.57 14.55 -8.72
N PHE A 291 5.72 15.12 -9.10
CA PHE A 291 6.02 16.54 -8.96
C PHE A 291 4.92 17.50 -9.42
N PRO A 292 4.28 17.30 -10.59
CA PRO A 292 3.25 18.22 -11.04
C PRO A 292 2.02 18.27 -10.12
N ILE A 293 1.65 17.13 -9.54
CA ILE A 293 0.51 17.03 -8.61
C ILE A 293 0.91 17.62 -7.27
N ALA A 294 2.06 17.21 -6.74
CA ALA A 294 2.55 17.65 -5.44
C ALA A 294 2.73 19.17 -5.36
N THR A 295 3.25 19.79 -6.43
CA THR A 295 3.43 21.25 -6.52
C THR A 295 2.11 22.00 -6.56
N ARG A 296 1.13 21.51 -7.34
CA ARG A 296 -0.24 22.07 -7.35
C ARG A 296 -0.90 21.95 -5.99
N TRP A 297 -0.73 20.82 -5.32
CA TRP A 297 -1.26 20.60 -3.97
C TRP A 297 -0.62 21.55 -2.95
N ARG A 298 0.70 21.75 -3.00
CA ARG A 298 1.40 22.76 -2.17
C ARG A 298 0.81 24.15 -2.41
N ALA A 299 0.54 24.52 -3.65
CA ALA A 299 -0.07 25.82 -3.97
C ALA A 299 -1.48 25.95 -3.37
N VAL A 300 -2.30 24.90 -3.43
CA VAL A 300 -3.62 24.84 -2.79
C VAL A 300 -3.53 24.98 -1.26
N GLN A 301 -2.55 24.34 -0.61
CA GLN A 301 -2.33 24.48 0.83
C GLN A 301 -1.96 25.90 1.25
N ALA A 302 -1.20 26.60 0.41
CA ALA A 302 -0.80 27.99 0.65
C ALA A 302 -1.84 29.01 0.17
N ALA A 303 -2.90 28.56 -0.51
CA ALA A 303 -3.87 29.44 -1.15
C ALA A 303 -4.74 30.18 -0.12
N ARG A 304 -5.10 31.42 -0.47
CA ARG A 304 -6.11 32.18 0.27
C ARG A 304 -7.50 31.70 -0.12
N HIS A 305 -8.48 31.90 0.76
CA HIS A 305 -9.89 31.56 0.50
C HIS A 305 -10.55 32.66 -0.36
N ASP A 306 -9.96 32.91 -1.53
CA ASP A 306 -10.41 33.86 -2.54
C ASP A 306 -10.62 33.13 -3.89
N HIS A 307 -11.02 33.89 -4.91
CA HIS A 307 -11.32 33.30 -6.22
C HIS A 307 -10.05 32.71 -6.88
N GLY A 308 -8.87 33.26 -6.59
CA GLY A 308 -7.60 32.72 -7.07
C GLY A 308 -7.32 31.36 -6.45
N GLY A 309 -7.45 31.25 -5.12
CA GLY A 309 -7.32 29.96 -4.43
C GLY A 309 -8.35 28.93 -4.88
N TYR A 310 -9.60 29.35 -5.12
CA TYR A 310 -10.64 28.49 -5.67
C TYR A 310 -10.26 27.93 -7.05
N ALA A 311 -9.72 28.77 -7.94
CA ALA A 311 -9.24 28.32 -9.25
C ALA A 311 -8.07 27.32 -9.12
N MET A 312 -7.12 27.54 -8.20
CA MET A 312 -6.00 26.64 -7.95
C MET A 312 -6.45 25.23 -7.53
N VAL A 313 -7.51 25.12 -6.74
CA VAL A 313 -8.10 23.82 -6.36
C VAL A 313 -8.60 23.07 -7.59
N LEU A 314 -9.32 23.75 -8.48
CA LEU A 314 -9.88 23.14 -9.69
C LEU A 314 -8.80 22.76 -10.70
N GLU A 315 -7.77 23.60 -10.85
CA GLU A 315 -6.60 23.29 -11.69
C GLU A 315 -5.81 22.09 -11.13
N CYS A 316 -5.69 21.97 -9.81
CA CYS A 316 -5.07 20.80 -9.18
C CYS A 316 -5.86 19.52 -9.48
N ALA A 317 -7.19 19.56 -9.40
CA ALA A 317 -8.03 18.41 -9.76
C ALA A 317 -7.88 18.02 -11.24
N GLU A 318 -7.80 19.01 -12.14
CA GLU A 318 -7.55 18.79 -13.57
C GLU A 318 -6.18 18.12 -13.81
N ALA A 319 -5.14 18.61 -13.14
CA ALA A 319 -3.79 18.06 -13.22
C ALA A 319 -3.71 16.59 -12.74
N VAL A 320 -4.42 16.26 -11.65
CA VAL A 320 -4.51 14.88 -11.16
C VAL A 320 -5.16 13.96 -12.20
N LEU A 321 -6.29 14.37 -12.78
CA LEU A 321 -6.97 13.56 -13.80
C LEU A 321 -6.16 13.44 -15.08
N ALA A 322 -5.46 14.49 -15.49
CA ALA A 322 -4.56 14.44 -16.63
C ALA A 322 -3.40 13.46 -16.40
N TYR A 323 -2.78 13.49 -15.22
CA TYR A 323 -1.74 12.52 -14.85
C TYR A 323 -2.24 11.08 -14.86
N CYS A 324 -3.36 10.82 -14.19
CA CYS A 324 -3.96 9.49 -14.18
C CYS A 324 -4.37 9.04 -15.58
N GLY A 325 -4.96 9.93 -16.38
CA GLY A 325 -5.36 9.64 -17.75
C GLY A 325 -4.17 9.24 -18.62
N VAL A 326 -3.07 9.99 -18.58
CA VAL A 326 -1.86 9.69 -19.33
C VAL A 326 -1.21 8.38 -18.86
N LEU A 327 -1.03 8.21 -17.55
CA LEU A 327 -0.46 6.98 -17.01
C LEU A 327 -1.30 5.76 -17.42
N GLY A 328 -2.62 5.84 -17.28
CA GLY A 328 -3.52 4.76 -17.67
C GLY A 328 -3.50 4.46 -19.17
N LEU A 329 -3.38 5.47 -20.04
CA LEU A 329 -3.21 5.27 -21.48
C LEU A 329 -1.90 4.53 -21.81
N VAL A 330 -0.80 4.90 -21.14
CA VAL A 330 0.51 4.27 -21.33
C VAL A 330 0.50 2.82 -20.83
N LEU A 331 -0.07 2.58 -19.64
CA LEU A 331 -0.20 1.23 -19.09
C LEU A 331 -1.12 0.34 -19.93
N ALA A 332 -2.28 0.87 -20.36
CA ALA A 332 -3.18 0.13 -21.25
C ALA A 332 -2.49 -0.25 -22.56
N ARG A 333 -1.67 0.65 -23.11
CA ARG A 333 -0.86 0.33 -24.29
C ARG A 333 0.19 -0.75 -24.01
N ALA A 334 0.87 -0.70 -22.86
CA ALA A 334 1.85 -1.71 -22.49
C ALA A 334 1.23 -3.12 -22.38
N ASP A 335 -0.05 -3.19 -22.04
CA ASP A 335 -0.85 -4.42 -21.95
C ASP A 335 -1.68 -4.71 -23.23
N ASP A 336 -1.46 -3.99 -24.33
CA ASP A 336 -2.20 -4.10 -25.60
C ASP A 336 -3.73 -3.94 -25.47
N LEU A 337 -4.19 -3.16 -24.48
CA LEU A 337 -5.60 -2.88 -24.21
C LEU A 337 -6.08 -1.60 -24.93
N PRO A 338 -7.16 -1.67 -25.72
CA PRO A 338 -7.69 -0.51 -26.42
C PRO A 338 -8.39 0.46 -25.46
N VAL A 339 -8.10 1.76 -25.60
CA VAL A 339 -8.80 2.82 -24.85
C VAL A 339 -9.73 3.60 -25.78
N GLY A 340 -11.02 3.24 -25.78
CA GLY A 340 -12.02 3.81 -26.69
C GLY A 340 -12.05 5.35 -26.77
N PRO A 341 -12.05 6.08 -25.63
CA PRO A 341 -12.05 7.54 -25.64
C PRO A 341 -10.87 8.20 -26.36
N LEU A 342 -9.73 7.52 -26.48
CA LEU A 342 -8.54 8.06 -27.16
C LEU A 342 -8.82 8.34 -28.64
N ARG A 343 -9.62 7.51 -29.31
CA ARG A 343 -9.98 7.71 -30.72
C ARG A 343 -10.74 9.01 -30.96
N HIS A 344 -11.61 9.39 -30.02
CA HIS A 344 -12.30 10.67 -30.10
C HIS A 344 -11.30 11.83 -30.00
N GLN A 345 -10.30 11.72 -29.11
CA GLN A 345 -9.24 12.71 -29.01
C GLN A 345 -8.42 12.81 -30.29
N ALA A 346 -8.03 11.68 -30.87
CA ALA A 346 -7.27 11.63 -32.11
C ALA A 346 -7.99 12.33 -33.27
N ASN A 347 -9.30 12.11 -33.38
CA ASN A 347 -10.13 12.78 -34.38
C ASN A 347 -10.25 14.29 -34.16
N ARG A 348 -10.20 14.78 -32.91
CA ARG A 348 -10.16 16.21 -32.61
C ARG A 348 -8.82 16.82 -33.03
N PHE A 349 -7.71 16.20 -32.64
CA PHE A 349 -6.39 16.67 -33.04
C PHE A 349 -6.21 16.67 -34.56
N ALA A 350 -6.66 15.62 -35.27
CA ALA A 350 -6.60 15.58 -36.73
C ALA A 350 -7.29 16.77 -37.42
N LYS A 351 -8.25 17.43 -36.76
CA LYS A 351 -8.99 18.59 -37.26
C LYS A 351 -8.42 19.94 -36.77
N GLY A 352 -7.26 19.94 -36.13
CA GLY A 352 -6.69 21.14 -35.48
C GLY A 352 -7.47 21.58 -34.24
N GLY A 353 -8.17 20.65 -33.58
CA GLY A 353 -8.95 20.94 -32.38
C GLY A 353 -8.10 21.10 -31.12
N SER A 354 -8.67 21.75 -30.11
CA SER A 354 -8.05 21.87 -28.78
C SER A 354 -7.92 20.53 -28.07
N GLY A 355 -6.96 20.48 -27.15
CA GLY A 355 -6.56 19.26 -26.48
C GLY A 355 -7.48 18.80 -25.38
N PRO A 356 -7.03 17.78 -24.64
CA PRO A 356 -7.77 17.22 -23.54
C PRO A 356 -8.08 18.28 -22.48
N THR A 357 -9.36 18.44 -22.17
CA THR A 357 -9.84 19.28 -21.06
C THR A 357 -10.10 18.41 -19.83
N PHE A 358 -10.43 19.02 -18.69
CA PHE A 358 -10.96 18.32 -17.52
C PHE A 358 -11.97 17.22 -17.90
N GLY A 359 -12.94 17.53 -18.76
CA GLY A 359 -13.95 16.57 -19.20
C GLY A 359 -13.36 15.40 -19.99
N THR A 360 -12.39 15.66 -20.87
CA THR A 360 -11.70 14.63 -21.64
C THR A 360 -10.92 13.68 -20.74
N TRP A 361 -10.16 14.22 -19.78
CA TRP A 361 -9.42 13.42 -18.82
C TRP A 361 -10.34 12.61 -17.91
N GLY A 362 -11.42 13.24 -17.43
CA GLY A 362 -12.46 12.56 -16.65
C GLY A 362 -13.06 11.36 -17.40
N THR A 363 -13.36 11.51 -18.70
CA THR A 363 -13.87 10.39 -19.52
C THR A 363 -12.85 9.27 -19.72
N ILE A 364 -11.56 9.61 -19.91
CA ILE A 364 -10.50 8.59 -20.03
C ILE A 364 -10.35 7.82 -18.71
N VAL A 365 -10.26 8.53 -17.59
CA VAL A 365 -10.14 7.94 -16.26
C VAL A 365 -11.35 7.08 -15.91
N ASP A 366 -12.58 7.57 -16.17
CA ASP A 366 -13.81 6.81 -15.94
C ASP A 366 -13.85 5.53 -16.78
N TYR A 367 -13.43 5.61 -18.06
CA TYR A 367 -13.33 4.43 -18.92
C TYR A 367 -12.35 3.39 -18.38
N LEU A 368 -11.14 3.83 -17.98
CA LEU A 368 -10.13 2.96 -17.38
C LEU A 368 -10.62 2.33 -16.06
N ALA A 369 -11.44 3.04 -15.30
CA ALA A 369 -11.96 2.59 -14.01
C ALA A 369 -13.14 1.62 -14.12
N THR A 370 -13.94 1.70 -15.20
CA THR A 370 -15.25 1.02 -15.27
C THR A 370 -15.42 0.06 -16.43
N ALA A 371 -14.63 0.18 -17.51
CA ALA A 371 -14.83 -0.64 -18.70
C ALA A 371 -14.46 -2.12 -18.45
N ASN A 372 -15.24 -3.01 -19.06
CA ASN A 372 -15.15 -4.46 -18.82
C ASN A 372 -13.73 -5.05 -18.94
N PRO A 373 -12.91 -4.70 -19.96
CA PRO A 373 -11.55 -5.23 -20.09
C PRO A 373 -10.65 -4.93 -18.89
N PHE A 374 -10.90 -3.82 -18.19
CA PHE A 374 -10.10 -3.38 -17.04
C PHE A 374 -10.63 -3.94 -15.72
N ARG A 375 -11.93 -4.27 -15.66
CA ARG A 375 -12.55 -4.89 -14.48
C ARG A 375 -12.19 -6.35 -14.30
N THR A 376 -11.79 -7.03 -15.37
CA THR A 376 -11.40 -8.44 -15.36
C THR A 376 -9.89 -8.64 -15.25
N LEU A 377 -9.14 -7.56 -14.97
CA LEU A 377 -7.69 -7.65 -14.83
C LEU A 377 -7.32 -8.38 -13.52
N PRO A 378 -6.24 -9.16 -13.53
CA PRO A 378 -5.66 -9.73 -12.33
C PRO A 378 -5.37 -8.68 -11.26
N ALA A 379 -5.36 -9.09 -9.98
CA ALA A 379 -5.13 -8.16 -8.88
C ALA A 379 -3.75 -7.48 -8.90
N ASP A 380 -2.76 -8.11 -9.55
CA ASP A 380 -1.40 -7.59 -9.73
C ASP A 380 -1.23 -6.67 -10.97
N SER A 381 -2.29 -6.50 -11.77
CA SER A 381 -2.27 -5.56 -12.88
C SER A 381 -2.12 -4.12 -12.39
N LEU A 382 -1.21 -3.38 -13.02
CA LEU A 382 -0.98 -1.95 -12.73
C LEU A 382 -2.22 -1.09 -13.00
N LEU A 383 -3.13 -1.54 -13.86
CA LEU A 383 -4.38 -0.85 -14.17
C LEU A 383 -5.48 -1.13 -13.12
N ALA A 384 -5.33 -2.15 -12.28
CA ALA A 384 -6.30 -2.46 -11.23
C ALA A 384 -6.47 -1.30 -10.22
N HIS A 385 -5.45 -0.46 -10.06
CA HIS A 385 -5.52 0.74 -9.22
C HIS A 385 -6.61 1.73 -9.65
N PHE A 386 -6.97 1.78 -10.94
CA PHE A 386 -8.01 2.68 -11.45
C PHE A 386 -9.41 2.34 -10.92
N ALA A 387 -9.67 1.10 -10.50
CA ALA A 387 -10.94 0.71 -9.90
C ALA A 387 -11.29 1.56 -8.66
N ARG A 388 -10.29 2.12 -7.96
CA ARG A 388 -10.51 3.06 -6.84
C ARG A 388 -11.20 4.34 -7.27
N LEU A 389 -11.02 4.77 -8.53
CA LEU A 389 -11.62 5.99 -9.09
C LEU A 389 -13.09 5.79 -9.50
N ALA A 390 -13.53 4.53 -9.64
CA ALA A 390 -14.93 4.18 -9.88
C ALA A 390 -15.79 4.14 -8.60
N LYS A 391 -15.17 4.29 -7.42
CA LYS A 391 -15.93 4.33 -6.15
C LYS A 391 -16.91 5.52 -6.15
N PRO A 392 -18.15 5.35 -5.67
CA PRO A 392 -19.17 6.41 -5.73
C PRO A 392 -18.68 7.74 -5.16
N GLU A 393 -18.05 7.73 -3.98
CA GLU A 393 -17.56 8.95 -3.34
C GLU A 393 -16.49 9.69 -4.17
N VAL A 394 -15.63 8.94 -4.89
CA VAL A 394 -14.58 9.51 -5.72
C VAL A 394 -15.14 10.04 -7.03
N SER A 395 -16.02 9.27 -7.68
CA SER A 395 -16.69 9.68 -8.91
C SER A 395 -17.56 10.92 -8.70
N GLU A 396 -18.28 11.00 -7.57
CA GLU A 396 -19.05 12.18 -7.18
C GLU A 396 -18.16 13.41 -6.98
N ALA A 397 -17.03 13.26 -6.29
CA ALA A 397 -16.05 14.33 -6.07
C ALA A 397 -15.43 14.84 -7.39
N ILE A 398 -15.06 13.92 -8.30
CA ILE A 398 -14.58 14.25 -9.65
C ILE A 398 -15.67 15.04 -10.41
N ALA A 399 -16.90 14.54 -10.41
CA ALA A 399 -18.01 15.18 -11.10
C ALA A 399 -18.35 16.57 -10.51
N ALA A 400 -18.24 16.72 -9.18
CA ALA A 400 -18.46 18.00 -8.50
C ALA A 400 -17.39 19.02 -8.88
N ASN A 401 -16.11 18.66 -8.83
CA ASN A 401 -15.03 19.54 -9.27
C ASN A 401 -15.08 19.86 -10.77
N LYS A 402 -15.50 18.91 -11.61
CA LYS A 402 -15.77 19.18 -13.03
C LYS A 402 -16.85 20.25 -13.21
N ARG A 403 -18.01 20.09 -12.55
CA ARG A 403 -19.11 21.07 -12.62
C ARG A 403 -18.64 22.46 -12.19
N ARG A 404 -17.87 22.53 -11.10
CA ARG A 404 -17.26 23.77 -10.60
C ARG A 404 -16.29 24.40 -11.61
N ARG A 405 -15.46 23.59 -12.27
CA ARG A 405 -14.53 24.01 -13.33
C ARG A 405 -15.26 24.57 -14.55
N ASP A 406 -16.31 23.89 -15.01
CA ASP A 406 -17.14 24.32 -16.14
C ASP A 406 -17.85 25.63 -15.81
N HIS A 407 -18.45 25.73 -14.61
CA HIS A 407 -19.06 26.97 -14.13
C HIS A 407 -18.06 28.12 -14.08
N ASN A 408 -16.86 27.89 -13.53
CA ASN A 408 -15.81 28.89 -13.45
C ASN A 408 -15.37 29.38 -14.84
N ALA A 409 -15.16 28.45 -15.78
CA ALA A 409 -14.80 28.77 -17.16
C ALA A 409 -15.87 29.63 -17.87
N HIS A 410 -17.14 29.46 -17.51
CA HIS A 410 -18.28 30.22 -18.04
C HIS A 410 -18.63 31.46 -17.22
N ARG A 411 -17.74 31.94 -16.34
CA ARG A 411 -17.98 33.11 -15.46
C ARG A 411 -19.22 32.96 -14.56
N ARG A 412 -19.58 31.71 -14.25
CA ARG A 412 -20.63 31.30 -13.31
C ARG A 412 -20.01 30.76 -12.01
N GLY A 413 -18.82 31.24 -11.66
CA GLY A 413 -18.15 30.93 -10.40
C GLY A 413 -18.89 31.51 -9.17
N PRO A 414 -18.43 31.17 -7.96
CA PRO A 414 -19.07 31.63 -6.73
C PRO A 414 -19.02 33.15 -6.60
N SER A 415 -20.05 33.73 -5.99
CA SER A 415 -20.05 35.16 -5.62
C SER A 415 -18.98 35.43 -4.55
N PRO A 416 -18.53 36.69 -4.36
CA PRO A 416 -17.48 37.00 -3.36
C PRO A 416 -17.78 36.51 -1.94
N HIS A 417 -19.06 36.52 -1.53
CA HIS A 417 -19.49 36.06 -0.20
C HIS A 417 -19.59 34.52 -0.09
N GLU A 418 -19.68 33.80 -1.22
CA GLU A 418 -19.76 32.33 -1.30
C GLU A 418 -18.37 31.70 -1.54
N THR A 419 -17.38 32.52 -1.91
CA THR A 419 -16.06 32.03 -2.36
C THR A 419 -15.36 31.19 -1.30
N ARG A 420 -15.48 31.54 -0.02
CA ARG A 420 -14.87 30.76 1.07
C ARG A 420 -15.47 29.36 1.18
N SER A 421 -16.80 29.22 1.19
CA SER A 421 -17.43 27.90 1.28
C SER A 421 -17.17 27.09 0.02
N ALA A 422 -17.25 27.71 -1.16
CA ALA A 422 -16.96 27.05 -2.43
C ALA A 422 -15.50 26.55 -2.52
N PHE A 423 -14.54 27.29 -1.95
CA PHE A 423 -13.15 26.86 -1.81
C PHE A 423 -13.03 25.59 -0.95
N GLU A 424 -13.63 25.59 0.25
CA GLU A 424 -13.56 24.43 1.16
C GLU A 424 -14.24 23.20 0.55
N ASP A 425 -15.41 23.38 -0.06
CA ASP A 425 -16.13 22.27 -0.71
C ASP A 425 -15.31 21.67 -1.86
N ALA A 426 -14.74 22.51 -2.74
CA ALA A 426 -13.89 22.04 -3.82
C ALA A 426 -12.61 21.37 -3.30
N LYS A 427 -12.02 21.90 -2.22
CA LYS A 427 -10.81 21.35 -1.60
C LYS A 427 -11.08 20.00 -0.96
N ASN A 428 -12.24 19.81 -0.33
CA ASN A 428 -12.65 18.52 0.22
C ASN A 428 -12.83 17.48 -0.89
N ASP A 429 -13.50 17.85 -1.98
CA ASP A 429 -13.64 16.95 -3.15
C ASP A 429 -12.27 16.63 -3.79
N LEU A 430 -11.35 17.61 -3.84
CA LEU A 430 -9.98 17.38 -4.30
C LEU A 430 -9.23 16.42 -3.36
N LEU A 431 -9.39 16.52 -2.05
CA LEU A 431 -8.75 15.62 -1.08
C LEU A 431 -9.23 14.18 -1.26
N ILE A 432 -10.52 13.96 -1.49
CA ILE A 432 -11.08 12.63 -1.79
C ILE A 432 -10.41 12.05 -3.04
N LEU A 433 -10.27 12.87 -4.10
CA LEU A 433 -9.58 12.46 -5.31
C LEU A 433 -8.09 12.15 -5.06
N LEU A 434 -7.37 13.00 -4.33
CA LEU A 434 -5.95 12.83 -4.01
C LEU A 434 -5.69 11.55 -3.20
N GLU A 435 -6.54 11.22 -2.24
CA GLU A 435 -6.48 9.96 -1.49
C GLU A 435 -6.74 8.75 -2.38
N ALA A 436 -7.68 8.85 -3.32
CA ALA A 436 -7.97 7.78 -4.26
C ALA A 436 -6.80 7.47 -5.22
N VAL A 437 -5.94 8.46 -5.48
CA VAL A 437 -4.74 8.34 -6.33
C VAL A 437 -3.44 8.21 -5.52
N GLU A 438 -3.51 7.94 -4.21
CA GLU A 438 -2.30 7.80 -3.39
C GLU A 438 -1.39 6.65 -3.87
N TRP A 439 -1.92 5.67 -4.61
CA TRP A 439 -1.14 4.63 -5.27
C TRP A 439 -0.14 5.15 -6.33
N LEU A 440 -0.25 6.41 -6.76
CA LEU A 440 0.75 7.03 -7.65
C LEU A 440 2.15 7.11 -7.02
N VAL A 441 2.27 6.95 -5.69
CA VAL A 441 3.57 6.83 -5.02
C VAL A 441 4.37 5.62 -5.50
N ASP A 442 3.68 4.59 -5.98
CA ASP A 442 4.28 3.35 -6.53
C ASP A 442 4.67 3.51 -8.01
N PHE A 443 4.46 4.71 -8.58
CA PHE A 443 4.84 5.07 -9.94
C PHE A 443 5.78 6.28 -10.00
N PRO A 444 7.02 6.19 -9.47
CA PRO A 444 7.97 7.30 -9.52
C PRO A 444 8.13 7.87 -10.93
N LEU A 445 7.97 9.18 -11.03
CA LEU A 445 8.20 9.92 -12.27
C LEU A 445 9.71 10.19 -12.42
N ARG A 446 10.32 9.68 -13.49
CA ARG A 446 11.74 9.90 -13.78
C ARG A 446 11.94 10.63 -15.09
N HIS A 447 12.79 11.65 -15.08
CA HIS A 447 13.33 12.25 -16.30
C HIS A 447 14.71 11.64 -16.55
N ILE A 448 14.87 10.91 -17.66
CA ILE A 448 16.16 10.34 -18.05
C ILE A 448 16.96 11.46 -18.72
N GLU A 449 18.02 11.94 -18.08
CA GLU A 449 18.89 12.97 -18.68
C GLU A 449 19.84 12.34 -19.68
N HIS A 450 20.44 11.21 -19.32
CA HIS A 450 21.40 10.51 -20.16
C HIS A 450 21.15 9.01 -20.14
N SER A 451 21.35 8.39 -21.30
CA SER A 451 21.27 6.95 -21.50
C SER A 451 22.39 6.52 -22.44
N ARG A 452 23.16 5.51 -22.03
CA ARG A 452 24.21 4.90 -22.85
C ARG A 452 24.08 3.38 -22.83
N TRP A 453 23.75 2.81 -23.98
CA TRP A 453 23.74 1.36 -24.17
C TRP A 453 25.16 0.82 -24.32
N ASP A 454 25.50 -0.17 -23.49
CA ASP A 454 26.68 -1.01 -23.64
C ASP A 454 26.29 -2.31 -24.35
N THR A 455 26.68 -2.44 -25.61
CA THR A 455 26.37 -3.62 -26.43
C THR A 455 27.03 -4.91 -25.94
N PHE A 456 28.16 -4.82 -25.24
CA PHE A 456 28.89 -5.99 -24.76
C PHE A 456 28.30 -6.50 -23.45
N GLU A 457 28.01 -5.59 -22.52
CA GLU A 457 27.38 -5.93 -21.23
C GLU A 457 25.86 -6.12 -21.34
N LYS A 458 25.26 -5.66 -22.45
CA LYS A 458 23.80 -5.65 -22.68
C LYS A 458 23.04 -4.90 -21.60
N VAL A 459 23.59 -3.77 -21.17
CA VAL A 459 22.98 -2.88 -20.19
C VAL A 459 22.98 -1.43 -20.67
N SER A 460 21.95 -0.67 -20.34
CA SER A 460 21.98 0.79 -20.43
C SER A 460 22.42 1.37 -19.09
N HIS A 461 23.43 2.24 -19.11
CA HIS A 461 23.77 3.11 -17.99
C HIS A 461 22.95 4.39 -18.10
N LEU A 462 22.24 4.72 -17.03
CA LEU A 462 21.31 5.83 -16.99
C LEU A 462 21.76 6.87 -15.97
N ALA A 463 21.55 8.13 -16.30
CA ALA A 463 21.52 9.21 -15.33
C ALA A 463 20.12 9.85 -15.37
N TYR A 464 19.43 9.89 -14.23
CA TYR A 464 18.04 10.34 -14.16
C TYR A 464 17.74 11.21 -12.95
N ARG A 465 16.71 12.05 -13.08
CA ARG A 465 16.10 12.81 -11.99
C ARG A 465 14.76 12.20 -11.61
N GLU A 466 14.58 11.89 -10.33
CA GLU A 466 13.30 11.44 -9.79
C GLU A 466 12.45 12.65 -9.40
N LEU A 467 11.44 12.95 -10.21
CA LEU A 467 10.54 14.11 -10.10
C LEU A 467 9.35 13.78 -9.19
N MET A 468 9.64 13.55 -7.91
CA MET A 468 8.66 13.25 -6.86
C MET A 468 8.66 14.35 -5.80
N GLY A 469 7.50 14.61 -5.22
CA GLY A 469 7.31 15.69 -4.23
C GLY A 469 7.22 17.09 -4.87
N ASP A 470 7.10 18.12 -4.05
CA ASP A 470 6.74 19.48 -4.47
C ASP A 470 7.89 20.37 -4.98
N HIS A 471 9.03 19.76 -5.36
CA HIS A 471 10.18 20.48 -5.92
C HIS A 471 10.77 19.73 -7.12
N ASN A 472 11.27 20.48 -8.10
CA ASN A 472 11.91 19.96 -9.32
C ASN A 472 13.44 20.06 -9.31
N VAL A 473 14.03 20.69 -8.29
CA VAL A 473 15.48 20.71 -8.07
C VAL A 473 15.87 19.48 -7.27
N VAL A 474 16.06 18.38 -7.97
CA VAL A 474 16.36 17.06 -7.40
C VAL A 474 17.74 16.58 -7.81
N SER A 475 18.31 15.66 -7.02
CA SER A 475 19.62 15.07 -7.31
C SER A 475 19.58 14.20 -8.56
N LEU A 476 20.72 14.07 -9.23
CA LEU A 476 20.92 13.12 -10.30
C LEU A 476 21.27 11.75 -9.68
N HIS A 477 20.64 10.70 -10.19
CA HIS A 477 20.87 9.33 -9.78
C HIS A 477 21.40 8.51 -10.96
N ASP A 478 22.28 7.56 -10.67
CA ASP A 478 22.78 6.61 -11.65
C ASP A 478 22.12 5.24 -11.45
N ASP A 479 21.79 4.57 -12.55
CA ASP A 479 21.20 3.22 -12.54
C ASP A 479 21.57 2.44 -13.80
N THR A 480 21.34 1.13 -13.78
CA THR A 480 21.61 0.22 -14.90
C THR A 480 20.41 -0.66 -15.17
N ILE A 481 20.00 -0.74 -16.45
CA ILE A 481 18.87 -1.57 -16.90
C ILE A 481 19.31 -2.47 -18.05
N ASP A 482 18.55 -3.54 -18.33
CA ASP A 482 18.88 -4.58 -19.33
C ASP A 482 18.33 -4.31 -20.75
N HIS A 483 17.83 -3.10 -21.01
CA HIS A 483 17.24 -2.71 -22.29
C HIS A 483 17.57 -1.26 -22.65
N ILE A 484 17.33 -0.90 -23.91
CA ILE A 484 17.57 0.46 -24.42
C ILE A 484 16.44 1.37 -23.96
N ILE A 485 16.80 2.52 -23.38
CA ILE A 485 15.88 3.58 -23.00
C ILE A 485 16.32 4.90 -23.63
N GLU A 486 15.36 5.77 -23.93
CA GLU A 486 15.65 7.06 -24.56
C GLU A 486 15.96 8.13 -23.51
N ALA A 487 16.98 8.94 -23.81
CA ALA A 487 17.30 10.13 -23.04
C ALA A 487 16.27 11.26 -23.29
N ASP A 488 16.40 12.34 -22.52
CA ASP A 488 15.57 13.54 -22.59
C ASP A 488 14.06 13.27 -22.51
N SER A 489 13.67 12.22 -21.79
CA SER A 489 12.29 11.70 -21.81
C SER A 489 11.76 11.38 -20.42
N PRO A 490 10.46 11.65 -20.17
CA PRO A 490 9.80 11.26 -18.93
C PRO A 490 9.33 9.80 -18.98
N TYR A 491 9.55 9.08 -17.88
CA TYR A 491 9.09 7.72 -17.64
C TYR A 491 8.37 7.62 -16.31
N ALA A 492 7.32 6.79 -16.23
CA ALA A 492 6.83 6.27 -14.96
C ALA A 492 7.50 4.93 -14.72
N VAL A 493 8.06 4.72 -13.54
CA VAL A 493 8.62 3.41 -13.15
C VAL A 493 7.59 2.70 -12.30
N ASP A 494 7.21 1.47 -12.65
CA ASP A 494 6.24 0.72 -11.84
C ASP A 494 6.89 0.03 -10.63
N GLN A 495 6.05 -0.54 -9.77
CA GLN A 495 6.47 -1.32 -8.60
C GLN A 495 7.35 -2.55 -8.93
N PHE A 496 7.47 -2.94 -10.21
CA PHE A 496 8.32 -4.04 -10.66
C PHE A 496 9.63 -3.53 -11.30
N GLY A 497 9.88 -2.22 -11.27
CA GLY A 497 11.06 -1.58 -11.87
C GLY A 497 10.97 -1.41 -13.38
N ARG A 498 9.80 -1.63 -14.00
CA ARG A 498 9.65 -1.45 -15.45
C ARG A 498 9.41 0.01 -15.78
N TYR A 499 10.10 0.48 -16.82
CA TYR A 499 10.04 1.86 -17.30
C TYR A 499 8.96 2.02 -18.37
N HIS A 500 7.99 2.89 -18.11
CA HIS A 500 6.88 3.19 -19.01
C HIS A 500 7.06 4.59 -19.63
N LEU A 501 7.38 4.64 -20.92
CA LEU A 501 7.61 5.91 -21.63
C LEU A 501 6.32 6.74 -21.68
N LEU A 502 6.38 7.98 -21.18
CA LEU A 502 5.20 8.85 -21.09
C LEU A 502 5.01 9.74 -22.34
N ARG A 503 6.02 9.83 -23.21
CA ARG A 503 5.89 10.55 -24.48
C ARG A 503 5.03 9.78 -25.49
N PRO A 504 4.31 10.48 -26.38
CA PRO A 504 4.25 11.93 -26.53
C PRO A 504 3.16 12.59 -25.69
N PHE A 505 2.48 11.87 -24.80
CA PHE A 505 1.44 12.45 -23.93
C PHE A 505 2.04 13.47 -22.97
N PHE A 506 3.15 13.09 -22.33
CA PHE A 506 3.98 13.97 -21.52
C PHE A 506 5.37 14.15 -22.11
N VAL A 507 5.89 15.36 -21.93
CA VAL A 507 7.29 15.71 -22.18
C VAL A 507 7.85 16.39 -20.95
N SER A 508 9.11 16.14 -20.60
CA SER A 508 9.79 16.82 -19.50
C SER A 508 10.93 17.66 -20.05
N ARG A 509 10.86 18.98 -19.85
CA ARG A 509 11.84 19.94 -20.38
C ARG A 509 11.96 21.15 -19.46
N HIS A 510 13.04 21.90 -19.61
CA HIS A 510 13.13 23.23 -19.03
C HIS A 510 12.17 24.18 -19.74
N CYS A 511 11.36 24.91 -18.98
CA CYS A 511 10.44 25.89 -19.53
C CYS A 511 11.20 27.13 -20.04
N ASP A 512 10.97 27.53 -21.29
CA ASP A 512 11.62 28.70 -21.89
C ASP A 512 11.28 30.02 -21.18
N LYS A 513 10.17 30.07 -20.42
CA LYS A 513 9.70 31.27 -19.73
C LYS A 513 10.29 31.41 -18.32
N CYS A 514 10.34 30.33 -17.54
CA CYS A 514 10.80 30.38 -16.14
C CYS A 514 12.09 29.60 -15.86
N GLY A 515 12.64 28.88 -16.83
CA GLY A 515 13.85 28.08 -16.70
C GLY A 515 13.71 26.82 -15.84
N GLN A 516 12.52 26.54 -15.32
CA GLN A 516 12.27 25.38 -14.45
C GLN A 516 12.08 24.11 -15.27
N LEU A 517 12.72 23.01 -14.86
CA LEU A 517 12.40 21.67 -15.35
C LEU A 517 10.98 21.31 -14.93
N THR A 518 10.11 21.04 -15.88
CA THR A 518 8.73 20.64 -15.60
C THR A 518 8.24 19.57 -16.58
N VAL A 519 7.06 19.04 -16.29
CA VAL A 519 6.30 18.10 -17.12
C VAL A 519 5.19 18.88 -17.82
N PHE A 520 5.14 18.74 -19.14
CA PHE A 520 4.09 19.30 -19.95
C PHE A 520 3.20 18.20 -20.52
N VAL A 521 1.90 18.47 -20.59
CA VAL A 521 0.89 17.63 -21.22
C VAL A 521 0.51 18.18 -22.58
N ILE A 522 0.26 17.29 -23.54
CA ILE A 522 -0.19 17.71 -24.86
C ILE A 522 -1.52 18.49 -24.78
N ASP A 523 -1.55 19.67 -25.37
CA ASP A 523 -2.64 20.63 -25.26
C ASP A 523 -3.22 21.02 -26.62
N GLU A 524 -2.44 21.17 -27.69
CA GLU A 524 -3.00 21.45 -29.03
C GLU A 524 -2.14 20.80 -30.12
N TRP A 525 -2.74 20.55 -31.28
CA TRP A 525 -2.03 20.09 -32.48
C TRP A 525 -2.36 21.02 -33.65
N ASP A 526 -1.32 21.57 -34.28
CA ASP A 526 -1.42 22.30 -35.54
C ASP A 526 -1.07 21.37 -36.71
N PRO A 527 -2.06 20.93 -37.51
CA PRO A 527 -1.82 20.05 -38.65
C PRO A 527 -1.06 20.73 -39.80
N THR A 528 -1.02 22.06 -39.83
CA THR A 528 -0.33 22.83 -40.89
C THR A 528 1.15 23.00 -40.56
N ALA A 529 1.46 23.35 -39.31
CA ALA A 529 2.83 23.49 -38.84
C ALA A 529 3.47 22.15 -38.44
N GLU A 530 2.69 21.07 -38.37
CA GLU A 530 3.07 19.77 -37.81
C GLU A 530 3.71 19.91 -36.42
N ALA A 531 3.12 20.78 -35.60
CA ALA A 531 3.62 21.16 -34.29
C ALA A 531 2.56 20.89 -33.21
N ALA A 532 3.02 20.39 -32.07
CA ALA A 532 2.20 20.20 -30.89
C ALA A 532 2.51 21.26 -29.85
N THR A 533 1.47 21.89 -29.31
CA THR A 533 1.57 22.73 -28.12
C THR A 533 1.40 21.85 -26.89
N TYR A 534 2.27 22.05 -25.91
CA TYR A 534 2.24 21.37 -24.63
C TYR A 534 2.07 22.38 -23.50
N LEU A 535 1.19 22.09 -22.55
CA LEU A 535 0.89 22.91 -21.37
C LEU A 535 1.56 22.31 -20.13
N ALA A 536 2.25 23.13 -19.34
CA ALA A 536 2.86 22.69 -18.09
C ALA A 536 1.77 22.23 -17.12
N LEU A 537 1.97 21.08 -16.50
CA LEU A 537 0.95 20.48 -15.65
C LEU A 537 0.90 21.14 -14.26
N ASP A 538 2.03 21.70 -13.82
CA ASP A 538 2.20 22.39 -12.54
C ASP A 538 1.95 23.91 -12.60
N HIS A 539 1.96 24.53 -13.79
CA HIS A 539 1.69 25.97 -13.97
C HIS A 539 1.23 26.34 -15.40
N ALA A 540 0.83 27.58 -15.65
CA ALA A 540 0.16 27.98 -16.90
C ALA A 540 1.09 28.35 -18.08
N HIS A 541 2.27 27.73 -18.21
CA HIS A 541 3.17 27.98 -19.34
C HIS A 541 3.01 26.92 -20.42
N THR A 542 3.26 27.32 -21.67
CA THR A 542 3.22 26.42 -22.83
C THR A 542 4.56 26.40 -23.55
N ILE A 543 4.84 25.28 -24.21
CA ILE A 543 5.94 25.12 -25.16
C ILE A 543 5.39 24.55 -26.47
N MET A 544 6.10 24.77 -27.56
CA MET A 544 5.75 24.20 -28.87
C MET A 544 6.86 23.26 -29.32
N LEU A 545 6.49 22.04 -29.71
CA LEU A 545 7.42 21.03 -30.21
C LEU A 545 7.04 20.63 -31.63
N THR A 546 8.03 20.65 -32.53
CA THR A 546 7.89 20.13 -33.89
C THR A 546 8.22 18.63 -33.93
N ASN A 547 8.00 17.99 -35.08
CA ASN A 547 8.31 16.57 -35.31
C ASN A 547 7.55 15.60 -34.38
N GLN A 548 6.37 15.98 -33.89
CA GLN A 548 5.57 15.16 -32.98
C GLN A 548 4.59 14.23 -33.69
N ARG A 549 4.37 14.39 -35.00
CA ARG A 549 3.41 13.57 -35.76
C ARG A 549 3.67 12.07 -35.58
N SER A 550 4.87 11.59 -35.89
CA SER A 550 5.16 10.15 -35.86
C SER A 550 4.97 9.55 -34.45
N PRO A 551 5.51 10.14 -33.37
CA PRO A 551 5.19 9.69 -32.01
C PRO A 551 3.69 9.70 -31.71
N MET A 552 2.96 10.75 -32.10
CA MET A 552 1.53 10.88 -31.84
C MET A 552 0.70 9.84 -32.60
N GLU A 553 1.03 9.55 -33.86
CA GLU A 553 0.42 8.47 -34.64
C GLU A 553 0.69 7.11 -34.00
N GLN A 554 1.93 6.87 -33.57
CA GLN A 554 2.35 5.62 -32.95
C GLN A 554 1.54 5.33 -31.68
N VAL A 555 1.22 6.35 -30.87
CA VAL A 555 0.40 6.20 -29.66
C VAL A 555 -1.10 6.36 -29.88
N GLY A 556 -1.55 6.56 -31.12
CA GLY A 556 -2.97 6.72 -31.45
C GLY A 556 -3.58 8.07 -31.05
N LEU A 557 -2.74 9.10 -30.82
CA LEU A 557 -3.16 10.49 -30.66
C LEU A 557 -3.40 11.21 -31.99
N LEU A 558 -2.92 10.64 -33.09
CA LEU A 558 -3.29 11.03 -34.45
C LEU A 558 -3.66 9.77 -35.25
N PRO A 559 -4.59 9.88 -36.22
CA PRO A 559 -4.77 8.81 -37.20
C PRO A 559 -3.48 8.65 -38.01
N PRO A 560 -3.14 7.41 -38.45
CA PRO A 560 -1.98 7.20 -39.31
C PRO A 560 -2.13 8.03 -40.59
N SER A 561 -1.03 8.67 -41.00
CA SER A 561 -0.95 9.35 -42.29
C SER A 561 -1.43 8.40 -43.40
N ALA A 562 -2.31 8.88 -44.28
CA ALA A 562 -2.67 8.11 -45.47
C ALA A 562 -1.38 7.80 -46.24
N ALA A 563 -1.09 6.52 -46.48
CA ALA A 563 0.06 6.13 -47.29
C ALA A 563 -0.04 6.84 -48.66
N PRO A 564 1.05 7.44 -49.15
CA PRO A 564 1.05 8.18 -50.41
C PRO A 564 0.66 7.31 -51.62
#